data_AF-A0A423H8K4-F1
#
_entry.id   AF-A0A423H8K4-F1
#
_cell.length_a   1.000
_cell.length_b   1.000
_cell.length_c   1.000
_cell.angle_alpha   90.00
_cell.angle_beta   90.00
_cell.angle_gamma   90.00
#
_symmetry.space_group_name_H-M   'P 1'
#
loop_
_entity.id
_entity.type
_entity.pdbx_description
1 polymer ?
#
loop_
_entity_poly.entity_id
_entity_poly.type
_entity_poly.pdbx_seq_one_letter_code
_entity_poly.pdbx_strand_id
1 'polypeptide(L)'
;MAHNALQSLLLKRFILAAGTYALALLLLWLAILSGHYQGPVRGALIGTVLVMLSQSVLFAVFFTGRNLRFADPSLTEVQVLLGLGWQTWLIAHLDSARGAFLVFYLLILLFGLFHLPRRGFVRCAVLVFISFASLNLWEGYHFELADPALAALQVCVLFIVLVWLALYANYVQTSRQRMRQRRFALQAHQVTLRGMMRQLEDLVATDELTGLFNRRHFLRLASRELRSMEEGVVHGLALVDLDHFKRINDRHGHAAGDQVLQAFAAVATACLREDDVLARYGGEEFVLLLPDCDPERLTSCCERLRIAFTDVELIGLNVRDLSLSAGMTLLEPGDNLDDALQRADQALYRAKRDGRNRCAAAWENADA
;
A
#
# COMPACT_ATOMS: atom_id res chain seq x y z
N MET A 1 -16.52 -0.23 0.30
CA MET A 1 -15.49 -1.28 0.06
C MET A 1 -14.93 -1.91 1.34
N ALA A 2 -14.54 -1.15 2.36
CA ALA A 2 -13.96 -1.69 3.60
C ALA A 2 -14.87 -2.66 4.38
N HIS A 3 -16.19 -2.39 4.42
CA HIS A 3 -17.16 -3.22 5.14
C HIS A 3 -17.30 -4.64 4.54
N ASN A 4 -17.32 -4.75 3.20
CA ASN A 4 -17.40 -6.03 2.50
C ASN A 4 -16.12 -6.85 2.66
N ALA A 5 -14.95 -6.19 2.68
CA ALA A 5 -13.66 -6.85 2.91
C ALA A 5 -13.55 -7.40 4.34
N LEU A 6 -13.98 -6.61 5.35
CA LEU A 6 -14.04 -7.06 6.74
C LEU A 6 -14.98 -8.25 6.90
N GLN A 7 -16.17 -8.19 6.30
CA GLN A 7 -17.16 -9.25 6.41
C GLN A 7 -16.72 -10.55 5.73
N SER A 8 -16.06 -10.48 4.56
CA SER A 8 -15.47 -11.65 3.91
C SER A 8 -14.42 -12.33 4.80
N LEU A 9 -13.60 -11.53 5.49
CA LEU A 9 -12.59 -12.06 6.40
C LEU A 9 -13.20 -12.71 7.66
N LEU A 10 -14.26 -12.12 8.21
CA LEU A 10 -15.01 -12.69 9.34
C LEU A 10 -15.70 -14.01 8.95
N LEU A 11 -16.29 -14.09 7.76
CA LEU A 11 -16.90 -15.31 7.25
C LEU A 11 -15.89 -16.44 7.05
N LYS A 12 -14.69 -16.15 6.51
CA LYS A 12 -13.61 -17.13 6.40
C LYS A 12 -13.19 -17.71 7.76
N ARG A 13 -13.15 -16.87 8.80
CA ARG A 13 -12.85 -17.31 10.17
C ARG A 13 -13.95 -18.19 10.75
N PHE A 14 -15.22 -17.83 10.53
CA PHE A 14 -16.36 -18.64 10.92
C PHE A 14 -16.30 -20.02 10.25
N ILE A 15 -16.00 -20.10 8.96
CA ILE A 15 -15.87 -21.39 8.24
C ILE A 15 -14.78 -22.27 8.88
N LEU A 16 -13.63 -21.68 9.25
CA LEU A 16 -12.56 -22.41 9.94
C LEU A 16 -13.04 -22.95 11.30
N ALA A 17 -13.80 -22.15 12.05
CA ALA A 17 -14.40 -22.58 13.32
C ALA A 17 -15.43 -23.70 13.10
N ALA A 18 -16.34 -23.56 12.13
CA ALA A 18 -17.34 -24.56 11.77
C ALA A 18 -16.70 -25.92 11.41
N GLY A 19 -15.50 -25.91 10.83
CA GLY A 19 -14.69 -27.12 10.61
C GLY A 19 -14.38 -27.89 11.91
N THR A 20 -14.14 -27.21 13.03
CA THR A 20 -13.90 -27.87 14.33
C THR A 20 -15.17 -28.55 14.87
N TYR A 21 -16.35 -28.00 14.59
CA TYR A 21 -17.63 -28.61 14.93
C TYR A 21 -17.95 -29.83 14.06
N ALA A 22 -17.67 -29.74 12.77
CA ALA A 22 -17.81 -30.89 11.86
C ALA A 22 -16.90 -32.06 12.30
N LEU A 23 -15.67 -31.75 12.73
CA LEU A 23 -14.75 -32.74 13.27
C LEU A 23 -15.27 -33.35 14.59
N ALA A 24 -15.84 -32.53 15.49
CA ALA A 24 -16.45 -33.04 16.73
C ALA A 24 -17.63 -33.99 16.45
N LEU A 25 -18.48 -33.66 15.47
CA LEU A 25 -19.56 -34.55 15.03
C LEU A 25 -19.04 -35.86 14.44
N LEU A 26 -18.00 -35.81 13.59
CA LEU A 26 -17.38 -37.00 13.03
C LEU A 26 -16.92 -37.96 14.13
N LEU A 27 -16.32 -37.43 15.20
CA LEU A 27 -15.82 -38.24 16.30
C LEU A 27 -16.91 -38.78 17.21
N LEU A 28 -17.99 -38.02 17.42
CA LEU A 28 -19.19 -38.53 18.08
C LEU A 28 -19.68 -39.79 17.34
N TRP A 29 -19.82 -39.72 16.02
CA TRP A 29 -20.27 -40.86 15.23
C TRP A 29 -19.26 -42.01 15.21
N LEU A 30 -17.96 -41.72 15.20
CA LEU A 30 -16.92 -42.74 15.33
C LEU A 30 -16.93 -43.42 16.71
N ALA A 31 -17.21 -42.68 17.79
CA ALA A 31 -17.37 -43.23 19.13
C ALA A 31 -18.57 -44.18 19.22
N ILE A 32 -19.68 -43.85 18.55
CA ILE A 32 -20.86 -44.72 18.45
C ILE A 32 -20.52 -45.99 17.68
N LEU A 33 -19.91 -45.86 16.50
CA LEU A 33 -19.56 -47.01 15.65
C LEU A 33 -18.55 -47.95 16.30
N SER A 34 -17.66 -47.42 17.13
CA SER A 34 -16.67 -48.20 17.88
C SER A 34 -17.17 -48.73 19.23
N GLY A 35 -18.42 -48.42 19.63
CA GLY A 35 -19.02 -48.89 20.87
C GLY A 35 -18.55 -48.18 22.15
N HIS A 36 -17.86 -47.04 22.04
CA HIS A 36 -17.36 -46.28 23.20
C HIS A 36 -18.34 -45.21 23.71
N TYR A 37 -19.45 -44.99 23.00
CA TYR A 37 -20.53 -44.09 23.40
C TYR A 37 -21.60 -44.85 24.18
N GLN A 38 -21.84 -44.45 25.44
CA GLN A 38 -22.77 -45.13 26.35
C GLN A 38 -24.21 -44.60 26.28
N GLY A 39 -24.45 -43.45 25.63
CA GLY A 39 -25.77 -42.87 25.52
C GLY A 39 -26.67 -43.56 24.49
N PRO A 40 -27.99 -43.26 24.49
CA PRO A 40 -28.87 -43.70 23.42
C PRO A 40 -28.51 -43.02 22.10
N VAL A 41 -28.57 -43.76 20.98
CA VAL A 41 -28.34 -43.22 19.62
C VAL A 41 -29.27 -42.04 19.30
N ARG A 42 -30.50 -42.06 19.84
CA ARG A 42 -31.44 -40.93 19.74
C ARG A 42 -30.86 -39.64 20.35
N GLY A 43 -30.16 -39.74 21.48
CA GLY A 43 -29.48 -38.60 22.10
C GLY A 43 -28.36 -38.05 21.23
N ALA A 44 -27.57 -38.92 20.58
CA ALA A 44 -26.54 -38.52 19.63
C ALA A 44 -27.10 -37.84 18.38
N LEU A 45 -28.23 -38.33 17.85
CA LEU A 45 -28.94 -37.71 16.74
C LEU A 45 -29.45 -36.30 17.12
N ILE A 46 -30.08 -36.17 18.29
CA ILE A 46 -30.54 -34.87 18.81
C ILE A 46 -29.35 -33.91 18.98
N GLY A 47 -28.26 -34.37 19.59
CA GLY A 47 -27.03 -33.59 19.75
C GLY A 47 -26.46 -33.13 18.40
N THR A 48 -26.44 -34.02 17.40
CA THR A 48 -26.00 -33.69 16.03
C THR A 48 -26.86 -32.58 15.43
N VAL A 49 -28.20 -32.70 15.53
CA VAL A 49 -29.13 -31.68 15.03
C VAL A 49 -28.95 -30.35 15.75
N LEU A 50 -28.76 -30.36 17.07
CA LEU A 50 -28.55 -29.14 17.86
C LEU A 50 -27.22 -28.45 17.54
N VAL A 51 -26.14 -29.20 17.32
CA VAL A 51 -24.86 -28.66 16.85
C VAL A 51 -25.06 -28.01 15.47
N MET A 52 -25.67 -28.71 14.51
CA MET A 52 -25.92 -28.17 13.17
C MET A 52 -26.83 -26.93 13.20
N LEU A 53 -27.84 -26.92 14.07
CA LEU A 53 -28.71 -25.76 14.28
C LEU A 53 -27.91 -24.58 14.83
N SER A 54 -27.07 -24.80 15.84
CA SER A 54 -26.22 -23.74 16.40
C SER A 54 -25.29 -23.10 15.35
N GLN A 55 -24.72 -23.92 14.46
CA GLN A 55 -23.87 -23.43 13.37
C GLN A 55 -24.68 -22.71 12.29
N SER A 56 -25.89 -23.20 11.98
CA SER A 56 -26.81 -22.54 11.03
C SER A 56 -27.24 -21.16 11.53
N VAL A 57 -27.53 -21.03 12.82
CA VAL A 57 -27.87 -19.74 13.45
C VAL A 57 -26.69 -18.77 13.36
N LEU A 58 -25.47 -19.21 13.72
CA LEU A 58 -24.28 -18.38 13.59
C LEU A 58 -24.01 -17.98 12.15
N PHE A 59 -24.12 -18.92 11.21
CA PHE A 59 -24.00 -18.64 9.78
C PHE A 59 -24.99 -17.58 9.31
N ALA A 60 -26.26 -17.66 9.72
CA ALA A 60 -27.26 -16.64 9.39
C ALA A 60 -26.88 -15.27 9.97
N VAL A 61 -26.31 -15.20 11.17
CA VAL A 61 -25.84 -13.94 11.78
C VAL A 61 -24.67 -13.33 11.01
N PHE A 62 -23.72 -14.14 10.52
CA PHE A 62 -22.64 -13.68 9.63
C PHE A 62 -23.15 -13.33 8.24
N PHE A 63 -24.07 -14.10 7.66
CA PHE A 63 -24.60 -13.84 6.32
C PHE A 63 -25.41 -12.54 6.28
N THR A 64 -26.19 -12.27 7.32
CA THR A 64 -26.99 -11.05 7.45
C THR A 64 -26.21 -9.82 7.91
N GLY A 65 -24.90 -9.95 8.21
CA GLY A 65 -24.07 -8.85 8.71
C GLY A 65 -24.40 -8.39 10.13
N ARG A 66 -25.32 -9.06 10.83
CA ARG A 66 -25.72 -8.71 12.20
C ARG A 66 -24.59 -8.89 13.21
N ASN A 67 -23.63 -9.77 12.91
CA ASN A 67 -22.42 -9.97 13.71
C ASN A 67 -21.68 -8.64 13.99
N LEU A 68 -21.71 -7.69 13.05
CA LEU A 68 -21.00 -6.40 13.16
C LEU A 68 -21.58 -5.46 14.24
N ARG A 69 -22.77 -5.75 14.76
CA ARG A 69 -23.40 -4.98 15.85
C ARG A 69 -22.90 -5.38 17.24
N PHE A 70 -22.24 -6.53 17.36
CA PHE A 70 -21.71 -7.01 18.63
C PHE A 70 -20.32 -6.43 18.91
N ALA A 71 -19.97 -6.36 20.21
CA ALA A 71 -18.65 -5.88 20.66
C ALA A 71 -17.49 -6.72 20.11
N ASP A 72 -17.71 -8.03 19.92
CA ASP A 72 -16.84 -8.91 19.14
C ASP A 72 -17.54 -9.30 17.83
N PRO A 73 -17.20 -8.65 16.70
CA PRO A 73 -17.78 -8.97 15.39
C PRO A 73 -17.49 -10.39 14.90
N SER A 74 -16.48 -11.03 15.47
CA SER A 74 -16.12 -12.41 15.14
C SER A 74 -16.86 -13.44 16.00
N LEU A 75 -17.60 -13.01 17.03
CA LEU A 75 -18.33 -13.88 17.96
C LEU A 75 -17.47 -15.08 18.43
N THR A 76 -16.17 -14.85 18.65
CA THR A 76 -15.21 -15.92 18.92
C THR A 76 -15.44 -16.50 20.31
N GLU A 77 -15.75 -15.68 21.31
CA GLU A 77 -16.05 -16.17 22.67
C GLU A 77 -17.30 -17.06 22.67
N VAL A 78 -18.35 -16.67 21.94
CA VAL A 78 -19.58 -17.47 21.77
C VAL A 78 -19.27 -18.80 21.09
N GLN A 79 -18.52 -18.78 19.99
CA GLN A 79 -18.12 -20.00 19.28
C GLN A 79 -17.22 -20.91 20.11
N VAL A 80 -16.30 -20.37 20.92
CA VAL A 80 -15.48 -21.19 21.80
C VAL A 80 -16.35 -21.82 22.89
N LEU A 81 -17.18 -21.03 23.59
CA LEU A 81 -18.03 -21.53 24.66
C LEU A 81 -19.03 -22.59 24.20
N LEU A 82 -19.65 -22.40 23.03
CA LEU A 82 -20.53 -23.41 22.43
C LEU A 82 -19.76 -24.71 22.13
N GLY A 83 -18.56 -24.60 21.56
CA GLY A 83 -17.70 -25.76 21.29
C GLY A 83 -17.32 -26.50 22.57
N LEU A 84 -16.90 -25.77 23.61
CA LEU A 84 -16.57 -26.33 24.91
C LEU A 84 -17.77 -27.04 25.55
N GLY A 85 -18.96 -26.46 25.45
CA GLY A 85 -20.21 -27.05 25.95
C GLY A 85 -20.53 -28.38 25.24
N TRP A 86 -20.51 -28.39 23.92
CA TRP A 86 -20.74 -29.61 23.14
C TRP A 86 -19.68 -30.69 23.38
N GLN A 87 -18.42 -30.29 23.50
CA GLN A 87 -17.33 -31.22 23.82
C GLN A 87 -17.50 -31.84 25.20
N THR A 88 -17.92 -31.05 26.19
CA THR A 88 -18.20 -31.54 27.55
C THR A 88 -19.37 -32.52 27.55
N TRP A 89 -20.44 -32.20 26.81
CA TRP A 89 -21.58 -33.08 26.64
C TRP A 89 -21.18 -34.41 25.98
N LEU A 90 -20.34 -34.38 24.95
CA LEU A 90 -19.82 -35.58 24.29
C LEU A 90 -19.02 -36.44 25.27
N ILE A 91 -18.07 -35.84 25.99
CA ILE A 91 -17.20 -36.55 26.95
C ILE A 91 -18.02 -37.18 28.08
N ALA A 92 -19.09 -36.53 28.53
CA ALA A 92 -20.00 -37.08 29.55
C ALA A 92 -20.70 -38.38 29.13
N HIS A 93 -20.76 -38.69 27.83
CA HIS A 93 -21.38 -39.91 27.31
C HIS A 93 -20.35 -40.95 26.80
N LEU A 94 -19.06 -40.71 27.02
CA LEU A 94 -18.00 -41.66 26.70
C LEU A 94 -17.62 -42.48 27.93
N ASP A 95 -17.09 -43.67 27.73
CA ASP A 95 -16.55 -44.52 28.80
C ASP A 95 -15.02 -44.30 28.95
N SER A 96 -14.23 -45.37 28.98
CA SER A 96 -12.76 -45.37 28.97
C SER A 96 -12.10 -44.51 27.87
N ALA A 97 -12.81 -44.23 26.77
CA ALA A 97 -12.30 -43.45 25.65
C ALA A 97 -12.15 -41.94 25.92
N ARG A 98 -12.66 -41.39 27.05
CA ARG A 98 -12.63 -39.95 27.35
C ARG A 98 -11.27 -39.29 27.16
N GLY A 99 -10.21 -39.95 27.59
CA GLY A 99 -8.84 -39.44 27.47
C GLY A 99 -8.45 -39.10 26.03
N ALA A 100 -8.88 -39.90 25.05
CA ALA A 100 -8.61 -39.67 23.63
C ALA A 100 -9.33 -38.41 23.09
N PHE A 101 -10.44 -38.02 23.71
CA PHE A 101 -11.26 -36.89 23.30
C PHE A 101 -10.87 -35.58 23.99
N LEU A 102 -9.98 -35.60 25.00
CA LEU A 102 -9.49 -34.39 25.66
C LEU A 102 -8.72 -33.45 24.71
N VAL A 103 -8.09 -34.01 23.66
CA VAL A 103 -7.37 -33.20 22.65
C VAL A 103 -8.30 -32.21 21.94
N PHE A 104 -9.60 -32.49 21.88
CA PHE A 104 -10.57 -31.60 21.23
C PHE A 104 -10.85 -30.33 22.03
N TYR A 105 -10.75 -30.37 23.36
CA TYR A 105 -10.72 -29.14 24.15
C TYR A 105 -9.56 -28.24 23.74
N LEU A 106 -8.39 -28.83 23.47
CA LEU A 106 -7.21 -28.07 23.05
C LEU A 106 -7.38 -27.47 21.65
N LEU A 107 -7.99 -28.21 20.72
CA LEU A 107 -8.30 -27.69 19.38
C LEU A 107 -9.27 -26.51 19.42
N ILE A 108 -10.32 -26.59 20.26
CA ILE A 108 -11.28 -25.49 20.46
C ILE A 108 -10.58 -24.28 21.10
N LEU A 109 -9.75 -24.49 22.12
CA LEU A 109 -8.98 -23.42 22.75
C LEU A 109 -7.94 -22.81 21.78
N LEU A 110 -7.30 -23.62 20.93
CA LEU A 110 -6.34 -23.13 19.93
C LEU A 110 -6.98 -22.13 18.96
N PHE A 111 -8.24 -22.32 18.60
CA PHE A 111 -9.00 -21.33 17.83
C PHE A 111 -9.16 -20.00 18.61
N GLY A 112 -9.47 -20.09 19.90
CA GLY A 112 -9.57 -18.96 20.82
C GLY A 112 -8.23 -18.23 21.08
N LEU A 113 -7.10 -18.92 20.96
CA LEU A 113 -5.75 -18.41 21.25
C LEU A 113 -5.44 -17.07 20.59
N PHE A 114 -5.86 -16.93 19.34
CA PHE A 114 -5.50 -15.82 18.47
C PHE A 114 -6.50 -14.67 18.44
N HIS A 115 -7.69 -14.89 19.02
CA HIS A 115 -8.84 -14.01 18.85
C HIS A 115 -9.41 -13.55 20.20
N LEU A 116 -9.29 -14.36 21.25
CA LEU A 116 -9.73 -13.99 22.59
C LEU A 116 -8.69 -13.13 23.31
N PRO A 117 -9.12 -12.15 24.12
CA PRO A 117 -8.22 -11.47 25.04
C PRO A 117 -7.68 -12.47 26.08
N ARG A 118 -6.49 -12.19 26.65
CA ARG A 118 -5.85 -13.03 27.67
C ARG A 118 -6.81 -13.50 28.77
N ARG A 119 -7.63 -12.58 29.30
CA ARG A 119 -8.62 -12.89 30.34
C ARG A 119 -9.72 -13.85 29.85
N GLY A 120 -10.19 -13.67 28.62
CA GLY A 120 -11.18 -14.55 28.01
C GLY A 120 -10.62 -15.96 27.80
N PHE A 121 -9.40 -16.06 27.29
CA PHE A 121 -8.73 -17.35 27.10
C PHE A 121 -8.56 -18.14 28.41
N VAL A 122 -8.08 -17.47 29.47
CA VAL A 122 -7.91 -18.10 30.79
C VAL A 122 -9.25 -18.54 31.37
N ARG A 123 -10.32 -17.75 31.21
CA ARG A 123 -11.68 -18.14 31.63
C ARG A 123 -12.15 -19.42 30.92
N CYS A 124 -11.94 -19.52 29.61
CA CYS A 124 -12.27 -20.72 28.85
C CYS A 124 -11.45 -21.95 29.30
N ALA A 125 -10.15 -21.79 29.56
CA ALA A 125 -9.31 -22.87 30.06
C ALA A 125 -9.74 -23.35 31.46
N VAL A 126 -10.05 -22.41 32.36
CA VAL A 126 -10.57 -22.73 33.70
C VAL A 126 -11.93 -23.44 33.61
N LEU A 127 -12.80 -23.00 32.69
CA LEU A 127 -14.09 -23.65 32.44
C LEU A 127 -13.91 -25.10 31.98
N VAL A 128 -12.97 -25.38 31.05
CA VAL A 128 -12.65 -26.75 30.63
C VAL A 128 -12.21 -27.61 31.81
N PHE A 129 -11.30 -27.10 32.64
CA PHE A 129 -10.80 -27.83 33.79
C PHE A 129 -11.91 -28.16 34.78
N ILE A 130 -12.73 -27.17 35.14
CA ILE A 130 -13.85 -27.34 36.08
C ILE A 130 -14.88 -28.31 35.50
N SER A 131 -15.26 -28.17 34.22
CA SER A 131 -16.23 -29.06 33.59
C SER A 131 -15.79 -30.52 33.60
N PHE A 132 -14.52 -30.81 33.25
CA PHE A 132 -14.01 -32.17 33.25
C PHE A 132 -13.80 -32.72 34.68
N ALA A 133 -13.28 -31.91 35.60
CA ALA A 133 -13.10 -32.32 36.99
C ALA A 133 -14.44 -32.62 37.68
N SER A 134 -15.45 -31.77 37.47
CA SER A 134 -16.80 -31.98 38.01
C SER A 134 -17.48 -33.23 37.47
N LEU A 135 -17.28 -33.58 36.20
CA LEU A 135 -17.79 -34.81 35.61
C LEU A 135 -17.22 -36.06 36.31
N ASN A 136 -15.90 -36.10 36.52
CA ASN A 136 -15.24 -37.20 37.22
C ASN A 136 -15.64 -37.26 38.72
N LEU A 137 -15.80 -36.11 39.37
CA LEU A 137 -16.28 -36.04 40.76
C LEU A 137 -17.71 -36.56 40.89
N TRP A 138 -18.58 -36.22 39.94
CA TRP A 138 -19.97 -36.69 39.90
C TRP A 138 -20.05 -38.22 39.80
N GLU A 139 -19.34 -38.82 38.86
CA GLU A 139 -19.31 -40.28 38.70
C GLU A 139 -18.62 -41.00 39.86
N GLY A 140 -17.57 -40.39 40.42
CA GLY A 140 -16.94 -40.88 41.64
C GLY A 140 -17.91 -40.91 42.82
N TYR A 141 -18.76 -39.90 42.95
CA TYR A 141 -19.81 -39.85 43.98
C TYR A 141 -20.90 -40.91 43.77
N HIS A 142 -21.23 -41.22 42.51
CA HIS A 142 -22.20 -42.24 42.14
C HIS A 142 -21.63 -43.68 42.09
N PHE A 143 -20.33 -43.86 42.38
CA PHE A 143 -19.61 -45.14 42.26
C PHE A 143 -19.65 -45.75 40.84
N GLU A 144 -19.80 -44.90 39.82
CA GLU A 144 -19.82 -45.30 38.40
C GLU A 144 -18.43 -45.16 37.74
N LEU A 145 -17.45 -44.65 38.48
CA LEU A 145 -16.10 -44.40 37.98
C LEU A 145 -15.29 -45.70 37.85
N ALA A 146 -15.10 -46.18 36.62
CA ALA A 146 -14.46 -47.48 36.36
C ALA A 146 -12.98 -47.57 36.82
N ASP A 147 -12.19 -46.51 36.60
CA ASP A 147 -10.78 -46.44 37.02
C ASP A 147 -10.45 -45.05 37.60
N PRO A 148 -10.49 -44.90 38.95
CA PRO A 148 -10.19 -43.64 39.62
C PRO A 148 -8.75 -43.15 39.40
N ALA A 149 -7.79 -44.06 39.23
CA ALA A 149 -6.40 -43.70 39.03
C ALA A 149 -6.19 -43.10 37.63
N LEU A 150 -6.78 -43.72 36.60
CA LEU A 150 -6.78 -43.17 35.24
C LEU A 150 -7.51 -41.82 35.16
N ALA A 151 -8.66 -41.68 35.82
CA ALA A 151 -9.39 -40.41 35.89
C ALA A 151 -8.56 -39.30 36.55
N ALA A 152 -7.91 -39.58 37.69
CA ALA A 152 -7.02 -38.64 38.37
C ALA A 152 -5.83 -38.23 37.48
N LEU A 153 -5.22 -39.21 36.78
CA LEU A 153 -4.15 -38.94 35.82
C LEU A 153 -4.63 -38.02 34.69
N GLN A 154 -5.80 -38.27 34.10
CA GLN A 154 -6.37 -37.45 33.05
C GLN A 154 -6.65 -36.01 33.51
N VAL A 155 -7.17 -35.82 34.73
CA VAL A 155 -7.37 -34.49 35.32
C VAL A 155 -6.04 -33.75 35.52
N CYS A 156 -5.01 -34.44 36.02
CA CYS A 156 -3.67 -33.85 36.20
C CYS A 156 -3.03 -33.47 34.86
N VAL A 157 -3.09 -34.36 33.86
CA VAL A 157 -2.58 -34.09 32.51
C VAL A 157 -3.29 -32.89 31.91
N LEU A 158 -4.63 -32.85 31.99
CA LEU A 158 -5.41 -31.72 31.49
C LEU A 158 -5.02 -30.41 32.19
N PHE A 159 -4.85 -30.42 33.52
CA PHE A 159 -4.40 -29.23 34.27
C PHE A 159 -3.05 -28.73 33.77
N ILE A 160 -2.04 -29.61 33.68
CA ILE A 160 -0.69 -29.26 33.22
C ILE A 160 -0.74 -28.67 31.80
N VAL A 161 -1.48 -29.30 30.89
CA VAL A 161 -1.61 -28.85 29.51
C VAL A 161 -2.34 -27.51 29.42
N LEU A 162 -3.39 -27.29 30.20
CA LEU A 162 -4.13 -26.02 30.22
C LEU A 162 -3.28 -24.88 30.80
N VAL A 163 -2.51 -25.14 31.85
CA VAL A 163 -1.54 -24.17 32.40
C VAL A 163 -0.49 -23.82 31.35
N TRP A 164 0.10 -24.81 30.69
CA TRP A 164 1.06 -24.59 29.61
C TRP A 164 0.45 -23.77 28.46
N LEU A 165 -0.75 -24.13 28.03
CA LEU A 165 -1.45 -23.44 26.95
C LEU A 165 -1.79 -21.99 27.32
N ALA A 166 -2.16 -21.72 28.57
CA ALA A 166 -2.41 -20.37 29.07
C ALA A 166 -1.13 -19.51 29.12
N LEU A 167 0.01 -20.09 29.52
CA LEU A 167 1.32 -19.43 29.47
C LEU A 167 1.73 -19.13 28.02
N TYR A 168 1.57 -20.11 27.13
CA TYR A 168 1.85 -19.96 25.71
C TYR A 168 0.96 -18.88 25.06
N ALA A 169 -0.33 -18.86 25.39
CA ALA A 169 -1.27 -17.82 24.96
C ALA A 169 -0.81 -16.43 25.35
N ASN A 170 -0.40 -16.25 26.61
CA ASN A 170 0.10 -14.98 27.10
C ASN A 170 1.38 -14.54 26.34
N TYR A 171 2.32 -15.45 26.09
CA TYR A 171 3.53 -15.17 25.31
C TYR A 171 3.21 -14.73 23.88
N VAL A 172 2.39 -15.50 23.16
CA VAL A 172 2.00 -15.22 21.77
C VAL A 172 1.25 -13.89 21.65
N GLN A 173 0.30 -13.63 22.54
CA GLN A 173 -0.48 -12.38 22.52
C GLN A 173 0.41 -11.16 22.79
N THR A 174 1.32 -11.25 23.76
CA THR A 174 2.28 -10.18 24.07
C THR A 174 3.23 -9.93 22.90
N SER A 175 3.76 -11.00 22.28
CA SER A 175 4.63 -10.91 21.10
C SER A 175 3.93 -10.23 19.92
N ARG A 176 2.67 -10.56 19.67
CA ARG A 176 1.85 -9.92 18.63
C ARG A 176 1.62 -8.42 18.87
N GLN A 177 1.38 -8.02 20.12
CA GLN A 177 1.23 -6.61 20.46
C GLN A 177 2.52 -5.82 20.17
N ARG A 178 3.68 -6.38 20.57
CA ARG A 178 5.01 -5.78 20.27
C ARG A 178 5.26 -5.66 18.77
N MET A 179 4.94 -6.69 18.00
CA MET A 179 5.10 -6.65 16.54
C MET A 179 4.24 -5.57 15.88
N ARG A 180 2.99 -5.35 16.34
CA ARG A 180 2.14 -4.28 15.82
C ARG A 180 2.73 -2.90 16.10
N GLN A 181 3.22 -2.65 17.31
CA GLN A 181 3.87 -1.38 17.66
C GLN A 181 5.11 -1.10 16.81
N ARG A 182 5.97 -2.11 16.59
CA ARG A 182 7.15 -1.98 15.72
C ARG A 182 6.79 -1.64 14.28
N ARG A 183 5.73 -2.25 13.73
CA ARG A 183 5.26 -1.96 12.37
C ARG A 183 4.83 -0.50 12.21
N PHE A 184 4.08 0.04 13.17
CA PHE A 184 3.66 1.45 13.13
C PHE A 184 4.86 2.41 13.22
N ALA A 185 5.83 2.12 14.10
CA ALA A 185 7.04 2.94 14.22
C ALA A 185 7.87 2.94 12.91
N LEU A 186 8.04 1.77 12.27
CA LEU A 186 8.73 1.66 10.99
C LEU A 186 8.01 2.44 9.87
N GLN A 187 6.68 2.37 9.82
CA GLN A 187 5.90 3.13 8.84
C GLN A 187 6.04 4.63 9.03
N ALA A 188 5.99 5.12 10.27
CA ALA A 188 6.20 6.53 10.57
C ALA A 188 7.59 6.99 10.11
N HIS A 189 8.64 6.22 10.42
CA HIS A 189 10.00 6.54 10.01
C HIS A 189 10.19 6.57 8.48
N GLN A 190 9.58 5.64 7.75
CA GLN A 190 9.60 5.64 6.28
C GLN A 190 8.93 6.89 5.68
N VAL A 191 7.83 7.36 6.28
CA VAL A 191 7.16 8.58 5.82
C VAL A 191 8.06 9.79 6.03
N THR A 192 8.71 9.90 7.19
CA THR A 192 9.66 10.98 7.47
C THR A 192 10.85 10.99 6.51
N LEU A 193 11.50 9.83 6.30
CA LEU A 193 12.62 9.73 5.38
C LEU A 193 12.23 10.11 3.95
N ARG A 194 11.07 9.65 3.45
CA ARG A 194 10.57 10.06 2.14
C ARG A 194 10.31 11.57 2.05
N GLY A 195 9.82 12.18 3.13
CA GLY A 195 9.67 13.63 3.22
C GLY A 195 11.00 14.36 3.09
N MET A 196 12.01 13.94 3.87
CA MET A 196 13.36 14.51 3.82
C MET A 196 14.02 14.32 2.45
N MET A 197 13.89 13.15 1.83
CA MET A 197 14.42 12.90 0.49
C MET A 197 13.82 13.86 -0.54
N ARG A 198 12.51 14.11 -0.50
CA ARG A 198 11.88 15.11 -1.38
C ARG A 198 12.42 16.51 -1.14
N GLN A 199 12.65 16.89 0.12
CA GLN A 199 13.26 18.19 0.43
C GLN A 199 14.69 18.30 -0.11
N LEU A 200 15.47 17.22 -0.06
CA LEU A 200 16.81 17.17 -0.66
C LEU A 200 16.75 17.25 -2.19
N GLU A 201 15.83 16.53 -2.82
CA GLU A 201 15.57 16.65 -4.26
C GLU A 201 15.18 18.08 -4.64
N ASP A 202 14.41 18.77 -3.80
CA ASP A 202 14.04 20.17 -4.01
C ASP A 202 15.21 21.16 -3.84
N LEU A 203 16.33 20.74 -3.23
CA LEU A 203 17.56 21.52 -3.13
C LEU A 203 18.48 21.36 -4.35
N VAL A 204 18.28 20.33 -5.16
CA VAL A 204 19.01 20.19 -6.43
C VAL A 204 18.38 21.13 -7.44
N ALA A 205 18.99 22.29 -7.66
CA ALA A 205 18.49 23.34 -8.55
C ALA A 205 18.89 23.13 -10.01
N THR A 206 19.94 22.35 -10.28
CA THR A 206 20.57 22.24 -11.60
C THR A 206 20.44 20.84 -12.19
N ASP A 207 20.53 20.74 -13.51
CA ASP A 207 20.66 19.52 -14.29
C ASP A 207 22.13 19.09 -14.34
N GLU A 208 22.43 17.84 -13.97
CA GLU A 208 23.81 17.36 -13.83
C GLU A 208 24.58 17.33 -15.16
N LEU A 209 23.89 17.12 -16.28
CA LEU A 209 24.54 17.00 -17.59
C LEU A 209 24.93 18.36 -18.16
N THR A 210 24.01 19.32 -18.11
CA THR A 210 24.13 20.63 -18.77
C THR A 210 24.60 21.75 -17.84
N GLY A 211 24.50 21.56 -16.51
CA GLY A 211 24.79 22.59 -15.51
C GLY A 211 23.74 23.69 -15.41
N LEU A 212 22.72 23.69 -16.29
CA LEU A 212 21.62 24.65 -16.29
C LEU A 212 20.66 24.38 -15.14
N PHE A 213 19.74 25.30 -14.86
CA PHE A 213 18.63 24.98 -13.94
C PHE A 213 17.80 23.81 -14.48
N ASN A 214 17.28 22.99 -13.57
CA ASN A 214 16.33 21.96 -13.96
C ASN A 214 14.91 22.53 -14.07
N ARG A 215 14.02 21.78 -14.73
CA ARG A 215 12.60 22.12 -14.87
C ARG A 215 11.94 22.57 -13.57
N ARG A 216 12.19 21.87 -12.45
CA ARG A 216 11.53 22.17 -11.17
C ARG A 216 11.98 23.54 -10.62
N HIS A 217 13.27 23.83 -10.70
CA HIS A 217 13.81 25.11 -10.29
C HIS A 217 13.31 26.26 -11.17
N PHE A 218 13.26 26.05 -12.49
CA PHE A 218 12.68 27.01 -13.43
C PHE A 218 11.23 27.36 -13.08
N LEU A 219 10.36 26.36 -12.91
CA LEU A 219 8.94 26.59 -12.61
C LEU A 219 8.77 27.40 -11.31
N ARG A 220 9.62 27.15 -10.31
CA ARG A 220 9.61 27.93 -9.06
C ARG A 220 10.02 29.38 -9.27
N LEU A 221 11.08 29.64 -10.04
CA LEU A 221 11.55 30.99 -10.35
C LEU A 221 10.52 31.74 -11.19
N ALA A 222 10.08 31.17 -12.31
CA ALA A 222 9.08 31.76 -13.20
C ALA A 222 7.77 32.08 -12.46
N SER A 223 7.28 31.16 -11.61
CA SER A 223 6.10 31.41 -10.79
C SER A 223 6.31 32.54 -9.76
N ARG A 224 7.54 32.73 -9.29
CA ARG A 224 7.88 33.82 -8.36
C ARG A 224 7.91 35.15 -9.10
N GLU A 225 8.61 35.22 -10.23
CA GLU A 225 8.68 36.42 -11.07
C GLU A 225 7.28 36.88 -11.50
N LEU A 226 6.44 35.96 -11.97
CA LEU A 226 5.07 36.25 -12.39
C LEU A 226 4.19 36.78 -11.24
N ARG A 227 4.41 36.32 -10.00
CA ARG A 227 3.68 36.84 -8.81
C ARG A 227 4.17 38.20 -8.35
N SER A 228 5.43 38.56 -8.61
CA SER A 228 6.01 39.86 -8.27
C SER A 228 6.00 40.85 -9.44
N MET A 229 5.44 40.46 -10.58
CA MET A 229 5.39 41.28 -11.79
C MET A 229 4.51 42.51 -11.57
N GLU A 230 5.07 43.69 -11.83
CA GLU A 230 4.35 44.97 -11.74
C GLU A 230 3.49 45.21 -12.98
N GLU A 231 2.45 46.04 -12.83
CA GLU A 231 1.55 46.40 -13.92
C GLU A 231 2.30 47.13 -15.04
N GLY A 232 2.13 46.69 -16.29
CA GLY A 232 2.84 47.24 -17.45
C GLY A 232 4.23 46.62 -17.72
N VAL A 233 4.73 45.74 -16.86
CA VAL A 233 5.94 44.94 -17.13
C VAL A 233 5.57 43.67 -17.87
N VAL A 234 6.36 43.31 -18.88
CA VAL A 234 6.19 42.08 -19.67
C VAL A 234 7.47 41.24 -19.58
N HIS A 235 7.34 39.93 -19.47
CA HIS A 235 8.48 39.00 -19.58
C HIS A 235 8.35 38.14 -20.83
N GLY A 236 9.49 37.77 -21.39
CA GLY A 236 9.55 36.86 -22.52
C GLY A 236 9.69 35.41 -22.05
N LEU A 237 8.90 34.49 -22.61
CA LEU A 237 8.99 33.06 -22.36
C LEU A 237 9.20 32.32 -23.68
N ALA A 238 10.20 31.45 -23.76
CA ALA A 238 10.41 30.62 -24.94
C ALA A 238 10.67 29.16 -24.56
N LEU A 239 10.06 28.24 -25.32
CA LEU A 239 10.41 26.83 -25.33
C LEU A 239 11.28 26.55 -26.55
N VAL A 240 12.41 25.89 -26.33
CA VAL A 240 13.41 25.57 -27.34
C VAL A 240 13.57 24.05 -27.40
N ASP A 241 13.64 23.50 -28.61
CA ASP A 241 13.85 22.07 -28.83
C ASP A 241 14.88 21.84 -29.92
N LEU A 242 15.78 20.89 -29.67
CA LEU A 242 16.86 20.55 -30.61
C LEU A 242 16.33 19.66 -31.74
N ASP A 243 16.43 20.17 -32.96
CA ASP A 243 15.85 19.50 -34.10
C ASP A 243 16.58 18.18 -34.42
N HIS A 244 15.79 17.13 -34.66
CA HIS A 244 16.29 15.79 -35.00
C HIS A 244 17.22 15.16 -33.95
N PHE A 245 17.17 15.57 -32.68
CA PHE A 245 18.05 15.05 -31.62
C PHE A 245 18.05 13.52 -31.51
N LYS A 246 16.88 12.89 -31.60
CA LYS A 246 16.79 11.42 -31.64
C LYS A 246 17.62 10.78 -32.75
N ARG A 247 17.67 11.37 -33.95
CA ARG A 247 18.49 10.86 -35.07
C ARG A 247 19.98 10.98 -34.78
N ILE A 248 20.40 11.99 -34.02
CA ILE A 248 21.79 12.14 -33.58
C ILE A 248 22.15 11.01 -32.63
N ASN A 249 21.30 10.75 -31.63
CA ASN A 249 21.48 9.62 -30.71
C ASN A 249 21.53 8.28 -31.44
N ASP A 250 20.59 8.05 -32.37
CA ASP A 250 20.50 6.79 -33.10
C ASP A 250 21.73 6.56 -34.00
N ARG A 251 22.33 7.62 -34.54
CA ARG A 251 23.46 7.52 -35.48
C ARG A 251 24.83 7.57 -34.80
N HIS A 252 24.99 8.36 -33.76
CA HIS A 252 26.28 8.65 -33.12
C HIS A 252 26.37 8.16 -31.68
N GLY A 253 25.29 7.61 -31.13
CA GLY A 253 25.19 7.10 -29.76
C GLY A 253 24.81 8.20 -28.74
N HIS A 254 24.36 7.77 -27.57
CA HIS A 254 23.90 8.68 -26.51
C HIS A 254 24.99 9.65 -26.03
N ALA A 255 26.25 9.23 -25.96
CA ALA A 255 27.36 10.09 -25.56
C ALA A 255 27.55 11.29 -26.52
N ALA A 256 27.24 11.11 -27.80
CA ALA A 256 27.26 12.18 -28.79
C ALA A 256 26.09 13.16 -28.58
N GLY A 257 24.90 12.66 -28.26
CA GLY A 257 23.76 13.49 -27.87
C GLY A 257 24.04 14.31 -26.62
N ASP A 258 24.69 13.72 -25.62
CA ASP A 258 25.10 14.41 -24.39
C ASP A 258 26.04 15.60 -24.70
N GLN A 259 27.00 15.42 -25.61
CA GLN A 259 27.88 16.50 -26.06
C GLN A 259 27.11 17.62 -26.78
N VAL A 260 26.10 17.27 -27.60
CA VAL A 260 25.23 18.26 -28.26
C VAL A 260 24.45 19.08 -27.24
N LEU A 261 23.89 18.43 -26.20
CA LEU A 261 23.15 19.12 -25.14
C LEU A 261 24.05 20.05 -24.33
N GLN A 262 25.28 19.62 -24.02
CA GLN A 262 26.28 20.43 -23.33
C GLN A 262 26.73 21.63 -24.18
N ALA A 263 26.93 21.44 -25.48
CA ALA A 263 27.29 22.51 -26.40
C ALA A 263 26.16 23.53 -26.55
N PHE A 264 24.90 23.06 -26.66
CA PHE A 264 23.74 23.94 -26.63
C PHE A 264 23.70 24.78 -25.35
N ALA A 265 23.86 24.15 -24.19
CA ALA A 265 23.85 24.85 -22.90
C ALA A 265 24.93 25.94 -22.82
N ALA A 266 26.15 25.64 -23.29
CA ALA A 266 27.24 26.61 -23.33
C ALA A 266 26.94 27.79 -24.27
N VAL A 267 26.46 27.51 -25.48
CA VAL A 267 26.12 28.53 -26.49
C VAL A 267 24.97 29.41 -26.02
N ALA A 268 23.93 28.80 -25.46
CA ALA A 268 22.78 29.50 -24.94
C ALA A 268 23.20 30.42 -23.78
N THR A 269 23.97 29.92 -22.81
CA THR A 269 24.46 30.74 -21.70
C THR A 269 25.30 31.94 -22.16
N ALA A 270 26.13 31.77 -23.21
CA ALA A 270 26.91 32.87 -23.78
C ALA A 270 26.06 33.91 -24.54
N CYS A 271 24.86 33.55 -24.99
CA CYS A 271 23.95 34.43 -25.72
C CYS A 271 23.01 35.25 -24.81
N LEU A 272 22.97 34.91 -23.52
CA LEU A 272 22.03 35.42 -22.52
C LEU A 272 22.71 36.42 -21.56
N ARG A 273 21.89 37.27 -20.95
CA ARG A 273 22.30 38.22 -19.90
C ARG A 273 22.30 37.54 -18.53
N GLU A 274 22.88 38.21 -17.54
CA GLU A 274 22.98 37.70 -16.17
C GLU A 274 21.60 37.43 -15.51
N ASP A 275 20.61 38.27 -15.82
CA ASP A 275 19.25 38.15 -15.26
C ASP A 275 18.34 37.17 -16.04
N ASP A 276 18.80 36.67 -17.19
CA ASP A 276 18.03 35.74 -18.02
C ASP A 276 18.07 34.33 -17.41
N VAL A 277 16.91 33.67 -17.34
CA VAL A 277 16.81 32.33 -16.75
C VAL A 277 16.72 31.28 -17.85
N LEU A 278 17.74 30.43 -17.94
CA LEU A 278 17.77 29.26 -18.82
C LEU A 278 17.71 27.96 -18.01
N ALA A 279 16.86 27.03 -18.46
CA ALA A 279 16.71 25.74 -17.82
C ALA A 279 16.51 24.60 -18.81
N ARG A 280 16.95 23.39 -18.42
CA ARG A 280 16.61 22.16 -19.13
C ARG A 280 15.21 21.71 -18.71
N TYR A 281 14.28 21.73 -19.66
CA TYR A 281 12.87 21.44 -19.43
C TYR A 281 12.54 19.95 -19.61
N GLY A 282 13.20 19.30 -20.57
CA GLY A 282 13.00 17.90 -20.91
C GLY A 282 14.28 17.22 -21.39
N GLY A 283 14.14 16.12 -22.13
CA GLY A 283 15.29 15.37 -22.66
C GLY A 283 16.14 16.23 -23.61
N GLU A 284 15.50 16.80 -24.63
CA GLU A 284 16.09 17.67 -25.66
C GLU A 284 15.45 19.07 -25.70
N GLU A 285 14.66 19.37 -24.67
CA GLU A 285 13.85 20.59 -24.54
C GLU A 285 14.44 21.51 -23.48
N PHE A 286 14.47 22.81 -23.78
CA PHE A 286 14.95 23.87 -22.92
C PHE A 286 13.88 24.96 -22.82
N VAL A 287 13.94 25.72 -21.74
CA VAL A 287 13.02 26.84 -21.50
C VAL A 287 13.82 28.06 -21.08
N LEU A 288 13.39 29.21 -21.61
CA LEU A 288 14.00 30.50 -21.39
C LEU A 288 12.95 31.47 -20.83
N LEU A 289 13.31 32.20 -19.78
CA LEU A 289 12.55 33.32 -19.25
C LEU A 289 13.43 34.56 -19.27
N LEU A 290 12.98 35.61 -19.96
CA LEU A 290 13.66 36.90 -20.10
C LEU A 290 12.86 37.96 -19.33
N PRO A 291 13.36 38.45 -18.17
CA PRO A 291 12.75 39.57 -17.47
C PRO A 291 12.76 40.85 -18.33
N ASP A 292 11.77 41.72 -18.13
CA ASP A 292 11.62 43.02 -18.83
C ASP A 292 11.92 42.95 -20.34
N CYS A 293 11.12 42.12 -21.04
CA CYS A 293 11.39 41.71 -22.41
C CYS A 293 10.16 41.88 -23.29
N ASP A 294 10.28 42.80 -24.25
CA ASP A 294 9.30 43.05 -25.31
C ASP A 294 9.38 41.97 -26.42
N PRO A 295 8.34 41.84 -27.28
CA PRO A 295 8.34 40.82 -28.33
C PRO A 295 9.51 40.91 -29.30
N GLU A 296 10.05 42.10 -29.58
CA GLU A 296 11.16 42.31 -30.51
C GLU A 296 12.48 41.79 -29.92
N ARG A 297 12.72 42.07 -28.63
CA ARG A 297 13.86 41.56 -27.85
C ARG A 297 13.82 40.05 -27.72
N LEU A 298 12.67 39.48 -27.39
CA LEU A 298 12.52 38.02 -27.28
C LEU A 298 12.84 37.34 -28.62
N THR A 299 12.27 37.88 -29.72
CA THR A 299 12.53 37.38 -31.07
C THR A 299 14.00 37.47 -31.44
N SER A 300 14.64 38.63 -31.20
CA SER A 300 16.06 38.84 -31.48
C SER A 300 16.95 37.89 -30.67
N CYS A 301 16.61 37.63 -29.39
CA CYS A 301 17.34 36.70 -28.54
C CYS A 301 17.24 35.25 -29.06
N CYS A 302 16.03 34.79 -29.38
CA CYS A 302 15.81 33.44 -29.89
C CYS A 302 16.45 33.22 -31.27
N GLU A 303 16.38 34.20 -32.17
CA GLU A 303 17.04 34.11 -33.47
C GLU A 303 18.57 34.12 -33.36
N ARG A 304 19.14 34.94 -32.47
CA ARG A 304 20.57 34.93 -32.19
C ARG A 304 21.02 33.56 -31.67
N LEU A 305 20.27 32.99 -30.74
CA LEU A 305 20.53 31.66 -30.17
C LEU A 305 20.42 30.56 -31.24
N ARG A 306 19.43 30.64 -32.12
CA ARG A 306 19.23 29.72 -33.25
C ARG A 306 20.41 29.73 -34.22
N ILE A 307 20.84 30.92 -34.64
CA ILE A 307 21.98 31.09 -35.55
C ILE A 307 23.25 30.60 -34.87
N ALA A 308 23.52 31.03 -33.64
CA ALA A 308 24.71 30.63 -32.90
C ALA A 308 24.81 29.11 -32.71
N PHE A 309 23.68 28.41 -32.49
CA PHE A 309 23.68 26.96 -32.37
C PHE A 309 23.91 26.23 -33.70
N THR A 310 23.50 26.83 -34.82
CA THR A 310 23.72 26.26 -36.16
C THR A 310 25.20 26.24 -36.52
N ASP A 311 25.98 27.21 -36.04
CA ASP A 311 27.41 27.36 -36.31
C ASP A 311 28.31 26.58 -35.32
N VAL A 312 27.72 25.76 -34.43
CA VAL A 312 28.49 24.99 -33.44
C VAL A 312 29.25 23.84 -34.09
N GLU A 313 30.57 23.85 -33.91
CA GLU A 313 31.42 22.70 -34.24
C GLU A 313 31.75 21.90 -32.97
N LEU A 314 31.39 20.61 -32.98
CA LEU A 314 31.70 19.68 -31.89
C LEU A 314 33.07 19.02 -32.11
N ILE A 315 34.01 19.27 -31.20
CA ILE A 315 35.36 18.70 -31.27
C ILE A 315 35.29 17.17 -31.21
N GLY A 316 35.77 16.51 -32.26
CA GLY A 316 35.82 15.05 -32.34
C GLY A 316 34.51 14.39 -32.79
N LEU A 317 33.49 15.17 -33.17
CA LEU A 317 32.18 14.67 -33.59
C LEU A 317 31.72 15.35 -34.88
N ASN A 318 31.59 14.60 -35.98
CA ASN A 318 31.14 15.14 -37.26
C ASN A 318 29.61 15.07 -37.38
N VAL A 319 28.92 15.83 -36.52
CA VAL A 319 27.47 16.05 -36.63
C VAL A 319 27.27 17.32 -37.47
N ARG A 320 26.58 17.17 -38.59
CA ARG A 320 26.24 18.28 -39.48
C ARG A 320 24.80 18.71 -39.24
N ASP A 321 24.52 19.97 -39.55
CA ASP A 321 23.17 20.53 -39.57
C ASP A 321 22.48 20.55 -38.20
N LEU A 322 23.25 20.87 -37.14
CA LEU A 322 22.66 21.19 -35.84
C LEU A 322 21.72 22.39 -36.00
N SER A 323 20.52 22.25 -35.48
CA SER A 323 19.50 23.30 -35.54
C SER A 323 18.55 23.16 -34.38
N LEU A 324 17.81 24.22 -34.11
CA LEU A 324 16.78 24.25 -33.08
C LEU A 324 15.54 24.97 -33.58
N SER A 325 14.42 24.61 -32.98
CA SER A 325 13.15 25.31 -33.16
C SER A 325 12.74 25.94 -31.84
N ALA A 326 12.16 27.14 -31.90
CA ALA A 326 11.73 27.88 -30.71
C ALA A 326 10.28 28.35 -30.82
N GLY A 327 9.50 28.15 -29.75
CA GLY A 327 8.16 28.68 -29.59
C GLY A 327 8.14 29.77 -28.53
N MET A 328 7.70 30.97 -28.90
CA MET A 328 7.80 32.17 -28.06
C MET A 328 6.43 32.65 -27.61
N THR A 329 6.36 33.17 -26.40
CA THR A 329 5.17 33.83 -25.85
C THR A 329 5.57 34.93 -24.86
N LEU A 330 4.65 35.84 -24.56
CA LEU A 330 4.85 36.87 -23.54
C LEU A 330 4.08 36.49 -22.27
N LEU A 331 4.62 36.87 -21.12
CA LEU A 331 4.01 36.76 -19.82
C LEU A 331 3.59 38.15 -19.35
N GLU A 332 2.32 38.30 -19.00
CA GLU A 332 1.73 39.52 -18.49
C GLU A 332 1.26 39.36 -17.02
N PRO A 333 1.08 40.46 -16.28
CA PRO A 333 0.58 40.40 -14.91
C PRO A 333 -0.78 39.69 -14.84
N GLY A 334 -0.88 38.67 -13.99
CA GLY A 334 -2.10 37.87 -13.83
C GLY A 334 -2.21 36.66 -14.76
N ASP A 335 -1.23 36.42 -15.65
CA ASP A 335 -1.14 35.17 -16.40
C ASP A 335 -1.01 33.95 -15.46
N ASN A 336 -1.41 32.79 -15.98
CA ASN A 336 -1.07 31.49 -15.42
C ASN A 336 0.13 30.92 -16.18
N LEU A 337 1.18 30.52 -15.45
CA LEU A 337 2.41 29.96 -16.03
C LEU A 337 2.14 28.71 -16.88
N ASP A 338 1.21 27.84 -16.47
CA ASP A 338 0.89 26.62 -17.22
C ASP A 338 0.25 26.94 -18.58
N ASP A 339 -0.65 27.92 -18.62
CA ASP A 339 -1.31 28.37 -19.85
C ASP A 339 -0.31 29.07 -20.78
N ALA A 340 0.63 29.84 -20.23
CA ALA A 340 1.69 30.47 -21.00
C ALA A 340 2.68 29.45 -21.59
N LEU A 341 3.09 28.44 -20.82
CA LEU A 341 3.90 27.33 -21.34
C LEU A 341 3.16 26.60 -22.47
N GLN A 342 1.85 26.42 -22.35
CA GLN A 342 1.04 25.83 -23.42
C GLN A 342 1.01 26.70 -24.69
N ARG A 343 0.93 28.04 -24.57
CA ARG A 343 1.03 28.96 -25.71
C ARG A 343 2.40 28.85 -26.40
N ALA A 344 3.48 28.82 -25.63
CA ALA A 344 4.83 28.63 -26.17
C ALA A 344 4.99 27.27 -26.87
N ASP A 345 4.42 26.20 -26.31
CA ASP A 345 4.46 24.86 -26.91
C ASP A 345 3.72 24.79 -28.25
N GLN A 346 2.53 25.42 -28.33
CA GLN A 346 1.79 25.52 -29.58
C GLN A 346 2.59 26.30 -30.66
N ALA A 347 3.29 27.36 -30.26
CA ALA A 347 4.16 28.09 -31.16
C ALA A 347 5.36 27.23 -31.61
N LEU A 348 5.98 26.48 -30.69
CA LEU A 348 7.08 25.55 -31.00
C LEU A 348 6.64 24.46 -31.97
N TYR A 349 5.42 23.92 -31.78
CA TYR A 349 4.82 22.96 -32.70
C TYR A 349 4.69 23.53 -34.11
N ARG A 350 4.25 24.80 -34.26
CA ARG A 350 4.20 25.48 -35.57
C ARG A 350 5.59 25.62 -36.19
N ALA A 351 6.59 26.06 -35.43
CA ALA A 351 7.98 26.15 -35.90
C ALA A 351 8.50 24.81 -36.45
N LYS A 352 8.24 23.70 -35.72
CA LYS A 352 8.62 22.35 -36.16
C LYS A 352 7.85 21.90 -37.42
N ARG A 353 6.56 22.20 -37.51
CA ARG A 353 5.71 21.82 -38.64
C ARG A 353 6.10 22.56 -39.92
N ASP A 354 6.46 23.83 -39.80
CA ASP A 354 6.69 24.68 -40.97
C ASP A 354 8.08 24.52 -41.57
N GLY A 355 8.90 23.63 -41.01
CA GLY A 355 10.17 23.20 -41.61
C GLY A 355 11.37 23.21 -40.67
N ARG A 356 11.16 23.36 -39.35
CA ARG A 356 12.23 23.39 -38.32
C ARG A 356 13.21 24.55 -38.53
N ASN A 357 14.26 24.60 -37.70
CA ASN A 357 15.29 25.63 -37.71
C ASN A 357 14.71 27.06 -37.78
N ARG A 358 13.74 27.37 -36.91
CA ARG A 358 13.06 28.67 -36.88
C ARG A 358 12.43 28.98 -35.53
N CYS A 359 12.16 30.26 -35.31
CA CYS A 359 11.33 30.72 -34.21
C CYS A 359 9.89 30.96 -34.70
N ALA A 360 8.89 30.73 -33.85
CA ALA A 360 7.52 31.14 -34.08
C ALA A 360 6.94 31.71 -32.78
N ALA A 361 6.08 32.73 -32.89
CA ALA A 361 5.50 33.38 -31.72
C ALA A 361 4.00 33.13 -31.57
N ALA A 362 3.50 33.09 -30.33
CA ALA A 362 2.09 32.96 -30.04
C ALA A 362 1.26 34.18 -30.47
N TRP A 363 1.87 35.37 -30.49
CA TRP A 363 1.22 36.64 -30.89
C TRP A 363 1.24 36.88 -32.41
N GLU A 364 1.97 36.05 -33.17
CA GLU A 364 1.87 36.05 -34.63
C GLU A 364 0.59 35.29 -34.99
N ASN A 365 -0.44 36.05 -35.39
CA ASN A 365 -1.68 35.49 -35.91
C ASN A 365 -1.36 34.54 -37.06
N ALA A 366 -2.02 33.39 -37.06
CA ALA A 366 -2.12 32.54 -38.24
C ALA A 366 -3.04 33.23 -39.25
N ASP A 367 -2.55 34.27 -39.92
CA ASP A 367 -3.26 34.90 -41.03
C ASP A 367 -2.88 34.19 -42.34
N ALA A 368 -3.73 33.24 -42.76
CA ALA A 368 -4.20 32.98 -44.13
C ALA A 368 -4.74 31.55 -44.29
#